data_AF-A0A0W8FQI9-F1
#
_entry.id   AF-A0A0W8FQI9-F1
#
_cell.length_a   1.000
_cell.length_b   1.000
_cell.length_c   1.000
_cell.angle_alpha   90.00
_cell.angle_beta   90.00
_cell.angle_gamma   90.00
#
_symmetry.space_group_name_H-M   'P 1'
#
loop_
_entity.id
_entity.type
_entity.pdbx_description
1 polymer ?
#
loop_
_entity_poly.entity_id
_entity_poly.type
_entity_poly.pdbx_seq_one_letter_code
_entity_poly.pdbx_strand_id
1 'polypeptide(L)' 'MIMSTDYFFVLPWHFKDSILEREKEFLAKGGKIIFPLPEIKIM' A
#
# COMPACT_ATOMS: atom_id res chain seq x y z
N MET A 1 22.70 5.80 -2.80
CA MET A 1 21.67 5.72 -1.75
C MET A 1 20.34 6.00 -2.41
N ILE A 2 19.62 4.96 -2.86
CA ILE A 2 18.28 5.12 -3.45
C ILE A 2 17.30 4.67 -2.38
N MET A 3 16.66 5.61 -1.71
CA MET A 3 15.52 5.37 -0.83
C MET A 3 14.28 5.99 -1.48
N SER A 4 13.87 5.46 -2.63
CA SER A 4 12.51 5.68 -3.12
C SER A 4 11.63 4.64 -2.46
N THR A 5 11.28 4.86 -1.19
CA THR A 5 10.10 4.18 -0.65
C THR A 5 8.91 4.97 -1.13
N ASP A 6 8.38 4.56 -2.29
CA ASP A 6 7.13 5.09 -2.79
C ASP A 6 5.98 4.55 -1.94
N TYR A 7 5.11 5.46 -1.50
CA TYR A 7 3.95 5.15 -0.67
C TYR A 7 2.68 5.39 -1.48
N PHE A 8 1.80 4.40 -1.54
CA PHE A 8 0.44 4.56 -2.03
C PHE A 8 -0.54 4.71 -0.87
N PHE A 9 -1.26 5.82 -0.87
CA PHE A 9 -2.31 6.09 0.10
C PHE A 9 -3.67 5.75 -0.50
N VAL A 10 -4.29 4.69 0.00
CA VAL A 10 -5.51 4.13 -0.59
C VAL A 10 -6.72 4.53 0.22
N LEU A 11 -7.37 5.60 -0.22
CA LEU A 11 -8.64 6.09 0.34
C LEU A 11 -9.80 5.09 0.23
N PRO A 12 -10.03 4.39 -0.91
CA PRO A 12 -11.10 3.43 -1.01
C PRO A 12 -10.69 2.07 -0.41
N TRP A 13 -10.59 2.01 0.92
CA TRP A 13 -10.11 0.86 1.69
C TRP A 13 -10.94 -0.43 1.47
N HIS A 14 -12.22 -0.31 1.10
CA HIS A 14 -13.10 -1.44 0.87
C HIS A 14 -12.59 -2.40 -0.22
N PHE A 15 -11.75 -1.92 -1.14
CA PHE A 15 -11.15 -2.75 -2.21
C PHE A 15 -9.74 -3.25 -1.87
N LYS A 16 -9.37 -3.25 -0.58
CA LYS A 16 -8.03 -3.62 -0.11
C LYS A 16 -7.49 -4.89 -0.77
N ASP A 17 -8.25 -5.97 -0.78
CA ASP A 17 -7.77 -7.26 -1.29
C ASP A 17 -7.50 -7.22 -2.79
N SER A 18 -8.39 -6.60 -3.57
CA SER A 18 -8.20 -6.43 -5.02
C SER A 18 -7.02 -5.51 -5.35
N ILE A 19 -6.77 -4.50 -4.52
CA ILE A 19 -5.63 -3.59 -4.68
C ILE A 19 -4.32 -4.32 -4.34
N LEU A 20 -4.27 -5.07 -3.23
CA LEU A 20 -3.11 -5.88 -2.86
C LEU A 20 -2.80 -6.95 -3.93
N GLU A 21 -3.82 -7.54 -4.53
CA GLU A 21 -3.64 -8.53 -5.58
C GLU A 21 -3.00 -7.94 -6.84
N ARG A 22 -3.45 -6.75 -7.25
CA ARG A 22 -2.91 -6.02 -8.41
C ARG A 22 -1.51 -5.47 -8.16
N GLU A 23 -1.24 -4.98 -6.95
CA GLU A 23 0.01 -4.28 -6.60
C GLU A 23 1.12 -5.22 -6.05
N LYS A 24 1.02 -6.54 -6.27
CA LYS A 24 2.03 -7.51 -5.83
C LYS A 24 3.45 -7.16 -6.29
N GLU A 25 3.61 -6.74 -7.54
CA GLU A 25 4.92 -6.35 -8.08
C GLU A 25 5.47 -5.06 -7.48
N PHE A 26 4.59 -4.11 -7.15
CA PHE A 26 4.98 -2.86 -6.48
C PHE A 26 5.50 -3.14 -5.07
N LEU A 27 4.79 -3.99 -4.32
CA LEU A 27 5.22 -4.45 -2.99
C LEU A 27 6.54 -5.22 -3.06
N ALA A 28 6.72 -6.10 -4.05
CA ALA A 28 7.95 -6.87 -4.25
C ALA A 28 9.18 -5.98 -4.53
N LYS A 29 8.97 -4.79 -5.10
CA LYS A 29 10.01 -3.79 -5.36
C LYS A 29 10.31 -2.88 -4.16
N GLY A 30 9.66 -3.11 -3.01
CA GLY A 30 9.84 -2.33 -1.78
C GLY A 30 8.90 -1.14 -1.63
N GLY A 31 7.90 -1.02 -2.51
CA GLY A 31 6.81 -0.07 -2.36
C GLY A 31 5.95 -0.39 -1.13
N LYS A 32 5.29 0.63 -0.57
CA LYS A 32 4.44 0.48 0.62
C LYS A 32 3.04 1.02 0.34
N ILE A 33 2.02 0.34 0.86
CA ILE A 33 0.63 0.77 0.72
C ILE A 33 0.05 1.06 2.10
N ILE A 34 -0.56 2.23 2.25
CA ILE A 34 -1.20 2.69 3.48
C ILE A 34 -2.70 2.70 3.26
N PHE A 35 -3.41 1.98 4.11
CA PHE A 35 -4.87 2.01 4.21
C PHE A 35 -5.23 2.81 5.47
N PRO A 36 -5.79 4.03 5.34
CA PRO A 36 -6.05 4.92 6.46
C PRO A 36 -7.33 4.60 7.25
N LEU A 37 -8.12 3.64 6.78
CA LEU A 37 -9.44 3.33 7.30
C LEU A 37 -9.65 1.80 7.39
N PRO A 38 -10.53 1.31 8.27
CA PRO A 38 -11.34 2.08 9.25
C PRO A 38 -10.57 2.52 10.50
N GLU A 39 -9.42 1.91 10.79
CA GLU A 39 -8.47 2.34 11.82
C GLU A 39 -7.08 2.48 11.18
N ILE A 40 -6.37 3.59 11.45
CA ILE A 40 -5.00 3.77 10.98
C ILE A 40 -4.10 2.79 11.73
N LYS A 41 -3.67 1.71 11.07
CA LYS A 41 -2.67 0.77 11.59
C LYS A 41 -1.40 0.88 10.76
N ILE A 42 -0.34 1.43 11.36
CA ILE A 42 1.00 1.40 10.79
C ILE A 42 1.65 0.10 11.25
N MET A 43 2.05 -0.76 10.31
CA MET A 43 2.79 -2.00 10.53
C MET A 43 3.81 -2.22 9.43
#